data_AF-A0A1F3KVY2-F1
#
_entry.id   AF-A0A1F3KVY2-F1
#
_cell.length_a   1.000
_cell.length_b   1.000
_cell.length_c   1.000
_cell.angle_alpha   90.00
_cell.angle_beta   90.00
_cell.angle_gamma   90.00
#
_symmetry.space_group_name_H-M   'P 1'
#
loop_
_entity.id
_entity.type
_entity.pdbx_description
1 polymer ?
#
loop_
_entity_poly.entity_id
_entity_poly.type
_entity_poly.pdbx_seq_one_letter_code
_entity_poly.pdbx_strand_id
1 'polypeptide(L)'
;MTQYKIDKLELLGIDWSIYVRPGWEKQYEELVRFKKKNGHCRVPQKFKENKSLANWVSIQRRDKYKLSEEQIEKLNAVGFIWKVLKR
;
A
#
# COMPACT_ATOMS: atom_id res chain seq x y z
N MET A 1 2.80 -20.75 5.89
CA MET A 1 1.88 -21.17 6.97
C MET A 1 0.62 -21.72 6.31
N THR A 2 0.21 -22.93 6.67
CA THR A 2 -0.89 -23.64 5.98
C THR A 2 -2.26 -23.00 6.29
N GLN A 3 -3.13 -23.04 5.27
CA GLN A 3 -4.48 -22.45 5.20
C GLN A 3 -5.37 -22.72 6.44
N TYR A 4 -5.08 -23.79 7.18
CA TYR A 4 -5.88 -24.33 8.29
C TYR A 4 -5.95 -23.45 9.56
N LYS A 5 -5.09 -22.43 9.71
CA LYS A 5 -5.07 -21.60 10.92
C LYS A 5 -5.95 -20.35 10.85
N ILE A 6 -6.50 -20.02 9.69
CA ILE A 6 -7.24 -18.77 9.45
C ILE A 6 -8.68 -18.88 9.97
N ASP A 7 -9.32 -20.05 9.85
CA ASP A 7 -10.76 -20.19 10.13
C ASP A 7 -11.12 -20.24 11.63
N LYS A 8 -10.15 -20.44 12.54
CA LYS A 8 -10.44 -20.60 13.98
C LYS A 8 -10.42 -19.27 14.77
N LEU A 9 -10.19 -18.14 14.12
CA LEU A 9 -9.97 -16.83 14.76
C LEU A 9 -11.01 -15.77 14.40
N GLU A 10 -12.20 -16.17 13.92
CA GLU A 10 -13.32 -15.26 13.64
C GLU A 10 -14.14 -14.87 14.88
N LEU A 11 -13.88 -15.48 16.05
CA LEU A 11 -14.73 -15.33 17.24
C LEU A 11 -14.48 -14.06 18.09
N LEU A 12 -13.43 -13.28 17.80
CA LEU A 12 -13.05 -12.12 18.64
C LEU A 12 -13.30 -10.75 17.99
N GLY A 13 -13.80 -10.69 16.75
CA GLY A 13 -13.95 -9.42 16.02
C GLY A 13 -12.63 -8.67 15.79
N ILE A 14 -11.50 -9.33 16.05
CA ILE A 14 -10.17 -8.81 15.79
C ILE A 14 -9.84 -9.17 14.35
N ASP A 15 -9.88 -8.18 13.47
CA ASP A 15 -9.38 -8.33 12.10
C ASP A 15 -7.85 -8.52 12.16
N TRP A 16 -7.42 -9.77 12.28
CA TRP A 16 -5.99 -10.11 12.33
C TRP A 16 -5.26 -9.79 11.01
N SER A 17 -5.98 -9.42 9.95
CA SER A 17 -5.37 -8.94 8.70
C SER A 17 -4.57 -7.65 8.90
N ILE A 18 -4.75 -6.93 10.02
CA ILE A 18 -3.92 -5.79 10.43
C ILE A 18 -2.48 -6.18 10.80
N TYR A 19 -2.23 -7.43 11.20
CA TYR A 19 -0.90 -7.87 11.66
C TYR A 19 -0.06 -8.50 10.54
N VAL A 20 -0.68 -8.87 9.43
CA VAL A 20 0.03 -9.36 8.25
C VAL A 20 0.43 -8.15 7.42
N ARG A 21 1.74 -7.94 7.20
CA ARG A 21 2.18 -6.89 6.27
C ARG A 21 1.55 -7.17 4.91
N PRO A 22 0.74 -6.25 4.36
CA PRO A 22 0.15 -6.46 3.04
C PRO A 22 1.25 -6.65 2.00
N GLY A 23 1.08 -7.63 1.12
CA GLY A 23 1.95 -7.82 -0.02
C GLY A 23 1.97 -6.59 -0.93
N TRP A 24 2.96 -6.50 -1.81
CA TRP A 24 3.13 -5.36 -2.71
C TRP A 24 1.88 -5.11 -3.56
N GLU A 25 1.27 -6.17 -4.10
CA GLU A 25 0.07 -6.09 -4.94
C GLU A 25 -1.14 -5.55 -4.18
N LYS A 26 -1.38 -6.01 -2.95
CA LYS A 26 -2.47 -5.51 -2.11
C LYS A 26 -2.31 -4.00 -1.82
N GLN A 27 -1.09 -3.53 -1.60
CA GLN A 27 -0.86 -2.09 -1.40
C GLN A 27 -1.01 -1.29 -2.68
N TYR A 28 -0.64 -1.87 -3.82
CA TYR A 28 -0.87 -1.27 -5.11
C TYR A 28 -2.37 -1.10 -5.39
N GLU A 29 -3.20 -2.10 -5.08
CA GLU A 29 -4.66 -1.97 -5.16
C GLU A 29 -5.21 -0.86 -4.26
N GLU A 30 -4.70 -0.76 -3.02
CA GLU A 30 -5.07 0.31 -2.10
C GLU A 30 -4.65 1.70 -2.63
N LEU A 31 -3.51 1.81 -3.31
CA LEU A 31 -3.11 3.03 -4.00
C LEU A 31 -4.06 3.37 -5.16
N VAL A 32 -4.49 2.38 -5.95
CA VAL A 32 -5.47 2.57 -7.03
C VAL A 32 -6.81 3.06 -6.46
N ARG A 33 -7.28 2.45 -5.36
CA ARG A 33 -8.48 2.89 -4.63
C ARG A 33 -8.33 4.33 -4.12
N PHE A 34 -7.18 4.66 -3.53
CA PHE A 34 -6.87 6.01 -3.08
C PHE A 34 -6.94 7.01 -4.24
N LYS A 35 -6.35 6.68 -5.40
CA LYS A 35 -6.43 7.51 -6.61
C LYS A 35 -7.87 7.68 -7.08
N LYS A 36 -8.66 6.61 -7.12
CA LYS A 36 -10.07 6.68 -7.52
C LYS A 36 -10.88 7.61 -6.59
N LYS A 37 -10.61 7.58 -5.28
CA LYS A 37 -11.28 8.43 -4.29
C LYS A 37 -10.82 9.90 -4.34
N ASN A 38 -9.53 10.17 -4.55
CA ASN A 38 -8.94 11.51 -4.40
C ASN A 38 -8.56 12.18 -5.74
N GLY A 39 -8.65 11.46 -6.86
CA GLY A 39 -8.18 11.88 -8.18
C GLY A 39 -6.65 11.86 -8.36
N HIS A 40 -5.87 11.54 -7.31
CA HIS A 40 -4.41 11.60 -7.35
C HIS A 40 -3.72 10.55 -6.47
N CYS A 41 -2.43 10.29 -6.72
CA CYS A 41 -1.58 9.38 -5.93
C CYS A 41 -0.75 10.09 -4.82
N ARG A 42 -1.10 11.34 -4.45
CA ARG A 42 -0.41 12.09 -3.37
C ARG A 42 -0.87 11.62 -1.99
N VAL A 43 -0.48 10.41 -1.60
CA VAL A 43 -0.77 9.90 -0.25
C VAL A 43 0.03 10.71 0.79
N PRO A 44 -0.62 11.34 1.79
CA PRO A 44 0.06 12.06 2.85
C PRO A 44 0.94 11.14 3.72
N GLN A 45 2.08 11.63 4.19
CA GLN A 45 2.97 10.83 5.06
C GLN A 45 2.30 10.45 6.39
N LYS A 46 1.45 11.33 6.93
CA LYS A 46 0.69 11.10 8.18
C LYS A 46 -0.77 10.71 7.88
N PHE A 47 -1.01 9.92 6.85
CA PHE A 47 -2.37 9.49 6.50
C PHE A 47 -2.93 8.58 7.60
N LYS A 48 -3.90 9.11 8.37
CA LYS A 48 -4.46 8.42 9.54
C LYS A 48 -5.39 7.27 9.15
N GLU A 49 -6.14 7.42 8.05
CA GLU A 49 -7.08 6.40 7.54
C GLU A 49 -6.36 5.12 7.12
N ASN A 50 -5.20 5.24 6.46
CA ASN A 50 -4.41 4.07 6.06
C ASN A 50 -2.90 4.34 6.23
N LYS A 51 -2.42 4.14 7.46
CA LYS A 51 -0.99 4.27 7.81
C LYS A 51 -0.12 3.27 7.04
N SER A 52 -0.67 2.11 6.73
CA SER A 52 0.03 1.05 5.99
C SER A 52 0.37 1.52 4.58
N LEU A 53 -0.60 2.08 3.86
CA LEU A 53 -0.41 2.65 2.54
C LEU A 53 0.56 3.84 2.56
N ALA A 54 0.46 4.75 3.52
CA ALA A 54 1.39 5.88 3.63
C ALA A 54 2.84 5.44 3.84
N ASN A 55 3.06 4.43 4.68
CA ASN A 55 4.38 3.85 4.89
C ASN A 55 4.88 3.16 3.61
N TRP A 56 4.03 2.36 2.96
CA TRP A 56 4.37 1.67 1.72
C TRP A 56 4.76 2.64 0.60
N VAL A 57 3.98 3.72 0.39
CA VAL A 57 4.29 4.78 -0.58
C VAL A 57 5.64 5.45 -0.27
N SER A 58 5.92 5.70 1.01
CA SER A 58 7.22 6.24 1.44
C SER A 58 8.38 5.29 1.10
N ILE A 59 8.17 3.99 1.30
CA ILE A 59 9.14 2.94 0.95
C ILE A 59 9.35 2.90 -0.57
N GLN A 60 8.30 2.93 -1.39
CA GLN A 60 8.44 2.92 -2.86
C GLN A 60 9.31 4.09 -3.35
N ARG A 61 9.12 5.29 -2.75
CA ARG A 61 9.91 6.47 -3.11
C ARG A 61 11.38 6.36 -2.68
N ARG A 62 11.64 5.88 -1.46
CA ARG A 62 13.00 5.76 -0.91
C ARG A 62 13.78 4.65 -1.59
N ASP A 63 13.15 3.50 -1.77
CA ASP A 63 13.79 2.26 -2.18
C ASP A 63 13.50 1.95 -3.67
N LYS A 64 13.32 2.99 -4.50
CA LYS A 64 12.98 2.85 -5.93
C LYS A 64 13.92 1.89 -6.68
N TYR A 65 15.20 1.91 -6.34
CA TYR A 65 16.23 1.06 -6.95
C TYR A 65 16.11 -0.43 -6.60
N LYS A 66 15.25 -0.79 -5.63
CA LYS A 66 14.95 -2.17 -5.24
C LYS A 66 13.67 -2.71 -5.91
N LEU A 67 12.95 -1.88 -6.65
CA LEU A 67 11.74 -2.28 -7.35
C LEU A 67 12.10 -2.98 -8.66
N SER A 68 11.33 -4.00 -9.02
CA SER A 68 11.42 -4.57 -10.36
C SER A 68 10.93 -3.56 -11.40
N GLU A 69 11.35 -3.75 -12.65
CA GLU A 69 10.90 -2.93 -13.77
C GLU A 69 9.37 -2.95 -13.89
N GLU A 70 8.76 -4.13 -13.78
CA GLU A 70 7.31 -4.32 -13.77
C GLU A 70 6.59 -3.51 -12.66
N GLN A 71 7.17 -3.47 -11.46
CA GLN A 71 6.61 -2.68 -10.35
C GLN A 71 6.69 -1.18 -10.62
N ILE A 72 7.78 -0.72 -11.23
CA ILE A 72 7.95 0.67 -11.64
C ILE A 72 6.94 1.03 -12.75
N GLU A 73 6.76 0.17 -13.73
CA GLU A 73 5.78 0.34 -14.81
C GLU A 73 4.34 0.44 -14.28
N LYS A 74 3.95 -0.49 -13.40
CA LYS A 74 2.63 -0.45 -12.72
C LYS A 74 2.43 0.87 -11.98
N LEU A 75 3.43 1.33 -11.22
CA LEU A 75 3.37 2.60 -10.51
C LEU A 75 3.29 3.80 -11.46
N ASN A 76 4.01 3.78 -12.57
CA ASN A 76 3.94 4.83 -13.58
C ASN A 76 2.58 4.86 -14.28
N ALA A 77 2.02 3.70 -14.63
CA ALA A 77 0.71 3.58 -15.28
C ALA A 77 -0.43 4.15 -14.41
N VAL A 78 -0.35 3.98 -13.08
CA VAL A 78 -1.30 4.60 -12.16
C VAL A 78 -1.01 6.10 -11.92
N GLY A 79 0.04 6.67 -12.50
CA GLY A 79 0.40 8.08 -12.33
C GLY A 79 1.00 8.36 -10.95
N PHE A 80 1.79 7.42 -10.42
CA PHE A 80 2.45 7.58 -9.13
C PHE A 80 3.46 8.72 -9.15
N ILE A 81 3.40 9.58 -8.13
CA ILE A 81 4.28 10.73 -8.01
C ILE A 81 5.49 10.35 -7.14
N TRP A 82 6.62 10.16 -7.81
CA TRP A 82 7.90 9.79 -7.20
C TRP A 82 8.52 10.92 -6.37
N LYS A 83 8.47 12.15 -6.89
CA LYS A 83 8.96 13.36 -6.22
C LYS A 83 7.79 14.25 -5.83
N VAL A 84 7.47 14.28 -4.55
CA VAL A 84 6.54 15.26 -3.99
C VAL A 84 7.35 16.46 -3.52
N LEU A 85 7.17 17.61 -4.17
CA LEU A 85 7.71 18.88 -3.68
C LEU A 85 7.08 19.15 -2.31
N LYS A 86 7.93 19.36 -1.30
CA LYS A 86 7.47 19.84 0.00
C LYS A 86 6.91 21.25 -0.23
N ARG A 87 5.64 21.45 0.13
CA ARG A 87 5.10 22.79 0.34
C ARG A 87 5.56 23.30 1.69
#